data_AF-A0A7C3X0L1-F1
#
_entry.id   AF-A0A7C3X0L1-F1
#
_cell.length_a   1.000
_cell.length_b   1.000
_cell.length_c   1.000
_cell.angle_alpha   90.00
_cell.angle_beta   90.00
_cell.angle_gamma   90.00
#
_symmetry.space_group_name_H-M   'P 1'
#
loop_
_entity.id
_entity.type
_entity.pdbx_description
1 polymer ?
#
loop_
_entity_poly.entity_id
_entity_poly.type
_entity_poly.pdbx_seq_one_letter_code
_entity_poly.pdbx_strand_id
1 'polypeptide(L)'
;MPDVCFCFEVHQPYRLNSNFNKALTKNKKFEELFDIYFDNEWNKTILKRVAEKCYIPATELILENIDKLKQEKKKFKVSFSFSGVLIEQLERWMPKVLDLFKQLIKTGCVELLNQTYYHSLSSLFQTKQEFIEQITLHKSLIKDLFNYESKIFENTEFIYNNSIAKILEKLGFKGVFTEGAERILLWRSPNYIYKAKEANLLLLLRNSRFSDDIAFRFSARNWVEWPLTADKYAAWLSATPGQCINIFIDYETFGEHQWKETGIFEFLKWLPIETLKYENLEFKTPSELISFHKPVDEVDVHDFNTVSWADTERSTNAWLGNEMQKTSFNALVKLEPYVKKTMKKYIIKLWRLLQISDHLYYMYTKPDASGIVHGYFSQQPPVKVFWSFITILSDFYEKVSENLNEPEKTSLKLLRAVSPDEAFHFHENGKYINLSAHSLEEFKNALLFASNYSILFHTACKHFEKWIKNVIGDRELADKLSKIEGNTVEELRQNLYKCVNERLTQISTINI
;
A
#
# COMPACT_ATOMS: atom_id res chain seq x y z
N MET A 1 25.55 23.44 -1.04
CA MET A 1 24.42 24.22 -0.51
C MET A 1 23.21 23.35 -0.76
N PRO A 2 22.48 22.92 0.28
CA PRO A 2 21.37 21.99 0.10
C PRO A 2 20.09 22.75 -0.31
N ASP A 3 19.43 22.26 -1.33
CA ASP A 3 18.05 22.67 -1.64
C ASP A 3 17.05 21.89 -0.79
N VAL A 4 16.06 22.58 -0.23
CA VAL A 4 15.00 21.95 0.57
C VAL A 4 13.89 21.50 -0.37
N CYS A 5 13.53 20.23 -0.32
CA CYS A 5 12.40 19.70 -1.07
C CYS A 5 11.35 19.21 -0.09
N PHE A 6 10.22 19.91 -0.05
CA PHE A 6 9.15 19.65 0.91
C PHE A 6 7.94 19.05 0.20
N CYS A 7 7.67 17.78 0.50
CA CYS A 7 6.72 16.95 -0.21
C CYS A 7 5.74 16.28 0.73
N PHE A 8 4.52 16.07 0.23
CA PHE A 8 3.43 15.49 0.99
C PHE A 8 2.79 14.31 0.25
N GLU A 9 2.59 13.20 0.94
CA GLU A 9 1.62 12.18 0.54
C GLU A 9 0.24 12.59 1.06
N VAL A 10 -0.80 12.48 0.22
CA VAL A 10 -2.18 12.70 0.64
C VAL A 10 -3.01 11.49 0.22
N HIS A 11 -3.42 10.71 1.22
CA HIS A 11 -4.11 9.45 1.00
C HIS A 11 -5.21 9.22 2.04
N GLN A 12 -6.36 8.73 1.58
CA GLN A 12 -7.38 8.12 2.43
C GLN A 12 -7.90 6.85 1.75
N PRO A 13 -7.95 5.71 2.45
CA PRO A 13 -8.48 4.48 1.88
C PRO A 13 -10.01 4.44 1.94
N TYR A 14 -10.62 3.67 1.05
CA TYR A 14 -11.97 3.16 1.28
C TYR A 14 -11.89 1.98 2.24
N ARG A 15 -12.32 2.17 3.49
CA ARG A 15 -12.33 1.14 4.54
C ARG A 15 -13.42 0.11 4.31
N LEU A 16 -13.10 -1.15 4.60
CA LEU A 16 -14.01 -2.28 4.45
C LEU A 16 -15.16 -2.21 5.45
N ASN A 17 -16.32 -2.72 5.04
CA ASN A 17 -17.45 -2.95 5.91
C ASN A 17 -17.16 -4.11 6.86
N SER A 18 -16.84 -3.79 8.11
CA SER A 18 -16.49 -4.80 9.12
C SER A 18 -17.65 -5.68 9.55
N ASN A 19 -18.89 -5.32 9.17
CA ASN A 19 -20.11 -6.08 9.43
C ASN A 19 -20.57 -6.85 8.18
N PHE A 20 -19.71 -6.98 7.17
CA PHE A 20 -20.03 -7.70 5.95
C PHE A 20 -20.41 -9.16 6.23
N ASN A 21 -21.44 -9.65 5.54
CA ASN A 21 -21.83 -11.05 5.48
C ASN A 21 -22.29 -11.36 4.04
N LYS A 22 -21.93 -12.53 3.50
CA LYS A 22 -22.33 -13.01 2.17
C LYS A 22 -23.84 -12.94 1.91
N ALA A 23 -24.67 -13.02 2.96
CA ALA A 23 -26.12 -12.86 2.82
C ALA A 23 -26.54 -11.49 2.25
N LEU A 24 -25.74 -10.43 2.46
CA LEU A 24 -26.02 -9.07 2.01
C LEU A 24 -25.91 -8.91 0.49
N THR A 25 -25.14 -9.76 -0.19
CA THR A 25 -24.90 -9.72 -1.64
C THR A 25 -25.81 -10.67 -2.41
N LYS A 26 -26.70 -11.38 -1.71
CA LYS A 26 -27.67 -12.29 -2.32
C LYS A 26 -28.63 -11.49 -3.20
N ASN A 27 -28.75 -11.90 -4.47
CA ASN A 27 -29.57 -11.24 -5.49
C ASN A 27 -29.21 -9.77 -5.75
N LYS A 28 -28.00 -9.34 -5.38
CA LYS A 28 -27.51 -7.99 -5.66
C LYS A 28 -26.79 -7.94 -7.00
N LYS A 29 -26.95 -6.81 -7.69
CA LYS A 29 -26.15 -6.52 -8.88
C LYS A 29 -24.73 -6.16 -8.47
N PHE A 30 -23.79 -6.32 -9.39
CA PHE A 30 -22.38 -6.10 -9.10
C PHE A 30 -22.08 -4.64 -8.73
N GLU A 31 -22.82 -3.71 -9.34
CA GLU A 31 -22.71 -2.27 -9.10
C GLU A 31 -23.09 -1.87 -7.68
N GLU A 32 -23.93 -2.67 -7.00
CA GLU A 32 -24.32 -2.45 -5.60
C GLU A 32 -23.25 -2.95 -4.62
N LEU A 33 -22.31 -3.80 -5.05
CA LEU A 33 -21.34 -4.44 -4.16
C LEU A 33 -20.38 -3.44 -3.53
N PHE A 34 -20.09 -2.33 -4.20
CA PHE A 34 -19.23 -1.29 -3.65
C PHE A 34 -19.79 -0.72 -2.33
N ASP A 35 -21.07 -0.34 -2.30
CA ASP A 35 -21.70 0.19 -1.07
C ASP A 35 -21.92 -0.89 0.00
N ILE A 36 -21.79 -2.18 -0.35
CA ILE A 36 -21.91 -3.31 0.58
C ILE A 36 -20.54 -3.69 1.17
N TYR A 37 -19.49 -3.73 0.35
CA TYR A 37 -18.13 -4.11 0.75
C TYR A 37 -17.39 -3.03 1.52
N PHE A 38 -17.71 -1.75 1.28
CA PHE A 38 -17.04 -0.62 1.92
C PHE A 38 -17.97 0.15 2.84
N ASP A 39 -17.45 0.59 3.98
CA ASP A 39 -18.21 1.39 4.95
C ASP A 39 -18.21 2.87 4.53
N ASN A 40 -19.11 3.22 3.62
CA ASN A 40 -19.15 4.55 3.02
C ASN A 40 -19.55 5.67 4.01
N GLU A 41 -20.33 5.37 5.05
CA GLU A 41 -20.64 6.37 6.09
C GLU A 41 -19.44 6.62 7.00
N TRP A 42 -18.68 5.58 7.34
CA TRP A 42 -17.45 5.74 8.12
C TRP A 42 -16.36 6.46 7.33
N ASN A 43 -16.14 6.08 6.06
CA ASN A 43 -15.19 6.75 5.17
C ASN A 43 -15.50 8.23 5.01
N LYS A 44 -16.78 8.58 4.80
CA LYS A 44 -17.24 9.97 4.72
C LYS A 44 -17.01 10.73 6.02
N THR A 45 -17.32 10.12 7.15
CA THR A 45 -17.11 10.72 8.48
C THR A 45 -15.63 11.02 8.73
N ILE A 46 -14.74 10.07 8.45
CA ILE A 46 -13.29 10.27 8.61
C ILE A 46 -12.78 11.34 7.65
N LEU A 47 -13.12 11.25 6.36
CA LEU A 47 -12.66 12.24 5.38
C LEU A 47 -13.07 13.66 5.77
N LYS A 48 -14.32 13.85 6.24
CA LYS A 48 -14.79 15.15 6.72
C LYS A 48 -13.96 15.68 7.88
N ARG A 49 -13.68 14.83 8.87
CA ARG A 49 -12.82 15.17 10.00
C ARG A 49 -11.42 15.58 9.54
N VAL A 50 -10.76 14.75 8.73
CA VAL A 50 -9.41 15.01 8.23
C VAL A 50 -9.38 16.28 7.38
N ALA A 51 -10.39 16.49 6.53
CA ALA A 51 -10.50 17.70 5.74
C ALA A 51 -10.61 18.97 6.59
N GLU A 52 -11.42 18.95 7.64
CA GLU A 52 -11.65 20.12 8.52
C GLU A 52 -10.47 20.38 9.46
N LYS A 53 -9.80 19.33 9.94
CA LYS A 53 -8.68 19.45 10.86
C LYS A 53 -7.34 19.66 10.18
N CYS A 54 -7.16 19.11 8.99
CA CYS A 54 -5.88 19.07 8.28
C CYS A 54 -5.96 19.75 6.92
N TYR A 55 -6.69 19.18 5.95
CA TYR A 55 -6.54 19.59 4.55
C TYR A 55 -6.87 21.07 4.33
N ILE A 56 -7.95 21.58 4.91
CA ILE A 56 -8.34 22.98 4.75
C ILE A 56 -7.30 23.92 5.42
N PRO A 57 -7.08 23.85 6.75
CA PRO A 57 -6.20 24.81 7.42
C PRO A 57 -4.74 24.72 6.96
N ALA A 58 -4.22 23.52 6.66
CA ALA A 58 -2.85 23.37 6.18
C ALA A 58 -2.68 23.97 4.78
N THR A 59 -3.66 23.75 3.89
CA THR A 59 -3.57 24.19 2.49
C THR A 59 -3.76 25.71 2.39
N GLU A 60 -4.68 26.28 3.17
CA GLU A 60 -4.84 27.74 3.29
C GLU A 60 -3.53 28.38 3.78
N LEU A 61 -2.88 27.79 4.78
CA LEU A 61 -1.63 28.32 5.32
C LEU A 61 -0.46 28.24 4.32
N ILE A 62 -0.34 27.15 3.58
CA ILE A 62 0.65 27.02 2.49
C ILE A 62 0.37 28.06 1.41
N LEU A 63 -0.89 28.24 1.01
CA LEU A 63 -1.29 29.23 0.02
C LEU A 63 -0.95 30.66 0.49
N GLU A 64 -1.25 31.00 1.75
CA GLU A 64 -0.86 32.27 2.35
C GLU A 64 0.65 32.49 2.33
N ASN A 65 1.44 31.47 2.66
CA ASN A 65 2.90 31.57 2.66
C ASN A 65 3.46 31.76 1.26
N ILE A 66 2.91 31.06 0.26
CA ILE A 66 3.26 31.28 -1.15
C ILE A 66 2.94 32.73 -1.56
N ASP A 67 1.77 33.25 -1.19
CA ASP A 67 1.38 34.62 -1.54
C ASP A 67 2.26 35.68 -0.85
N LYS A 68 2.54 35.51 0.45
CA LYS A 68 3.43 36.40 1.22
C LYS A 68 4.84 36.47 0.63
N LEU A 69 5.36 35.34 0.16
CA LEU A 69 6.73 35.21 -0.34
C LEU A 69 6.84 35.38 -1.87
N LYS A 70 5.76 35.73 -2.57
CA LYS A 70 5.75 35.80 -4.04
C LYS A 70 6.69 36.84 -4.65
N GLN A 71 6.99 37.90 -3.90
CA GLN A 71 7.90 38.99 -4.32
C GLN A 71 9.36 38.74 -3.91
N GLU A 72 9.62 37.70 -3.12
CA GLU A 72 10.96 37.34 -2.71
C GLU A 72 11.75 36.70 -3.85
N LYS A 73 13.08 36.88 -3.84
CA LYS A 73 13.97 36.25 -4.82
C LYS A 73 13.87 34.72 -4.77
N LYS A 74 13.75 34.17 -3.56
CA LYS A 74 13.60 32.73 -3.31
C LYS A 74 12.14 32.46 -2.99
N LYS A 75 11.51 31.58 -3.77
CA LYS A 75 10.09 31.25 -3.62
C LYS A 75 9.91 30.09 -2.63
N PHE A 76 8.78 30.06 -1.93
CA PHE A 76 8.34 28.87 -1.22
C PHE A 76 7.64 27.93 -2.19
N LYS A 77 8.08 26.68 -2.24
CA LYS A 77 7.54 25.64 -3.14
C LYS A 77 7.34 24.35 -2.38
N VAL A 78 6.31 23.60 -2.77
CA VAL A 78 5.97 22.30 -2.18
C VAL A 78 5.58 21.31 -3.27
N SER A 79 5.42 20.04 -2.93
CA SER A 79 4.92 19.04 -3.86
C SER A 79 3.92 18.10 -3.20
N PHE A 80 2.97 17.60 -3.98
CA PHE A 80 1.92 16.72 -3.48
C PHE A 80 1.82 15.46 -4.33
N SER A 81 1.70 14.32 -3.66
CA SER A 81 1.27 13.04 -4.23
C SER A 81 -0.15 12.76 -3.75
N PHE A 82 -1.14 12.93 -4.61
CA PHE A 82 -2.54 12.64 -4.29
C PHE A 82 -2.91 11.26 -4.81
N SER A 83 -3.33 10.33 -3.96
CA SER A 83 -3.85 9.06 -4.47
C SER A 83 -5.15 9.26 -5.26
N GLY A 84 -5.38 8.43 -6.29
CA GLY A 84 -6.61 8.50 -7.10
C GLY A 84 -7.86 8.24 -6.26
N VAL A 85 -7.79 7.31 -5.31
CA VAL A 85 -8.89 7.01 -4.38
C VAL A 85 -9.21 8.16 -3.41
N LEU A 86 -8.23 8.98 -3.03
CA LEU A 86 -8.52 10.21 -2.28
C LEU A 86 -9.28 11.19 -3.15
N ILE A 87 -8.85 11.42 -4.39
CA ILE A 87 -9.51 12.35 -5.31
C ILE A 87 -10.98 11.94 -5.52
N GLU A 88 -11.26 10.66 -5.76
CA GLU A 88 -12.64 10.16 -5.88
C GLU A 88 -13.49 10.45 -4.64
N GLN A 89 -12.92 10.29 -3.44
CA GLN A 89 -13.61 10.57 -2.20
C GLN A 89 -13.84 12.07 -1.97
N LEU A 90 -12.87 12.92 -2.33
CA LEU A 90 -13.02 14.37 -2.28
C LEU A 90 -14.11 14.83 -3.23
N GLU A 91 -14.14 14.34 -4.47
CA GLU A 91 -15.22 14.64 -5.42
C GLU A 91 -16.60 14.25 -4.87
N ARG A 92 -16.70 13.08 -4.23
CA ARG A 92 -17.96 12.56 -3.69
C ARG A 92 -18.44 13.30 -2.45
N TRP A 93 -17.54 13.65 -1.53
CA TRP A 93 -17.93 14.07 -0.17
C TRP A 93 -17.38 15.42 0.28
N MET A 94 -16.26 15.89 -0.29
CA MET A 94 -15.59 17.13 0.13
C MET A 94 -15.07 17.96 -1.07
N PRO A 95 -15.92 18.31 -2.06
CA PRO A 95 -15.47 18.99 -3.28
C PRO A 95 -14.79 20.34 -3.02
N LYS A 96 -15.17 21.03 -1.93
CA LYS A 96 -14.54 22.28 -1.48
C LYS A 96 -13.03 22.14 -1.24
N VAL A 97 -12.56 20.99 -0.76
CA VAL A 97 -11.14 20.72 -0.52
C VAL A 97 -10.41 20.54 -1.85
N LEU A 98 -11.04 19.85 -2.79
CA LEU A 98 -10.48 19.67 -4.12
C LEU A 98 -10.32 21.00 -4.85
N ASP A 99 -11.29 21.90 -4.71
CA ASP A 99 -11.22 23.24 -5.26
C ASP A 99 -10.11 24.08 -4.61
N LEU A 100 -9.89 23.92 -3.30
CA LEU A 100 -8.77 24.56 -2.61
C LEU A 100 -7.41 24.04 -3.10
N PHE A 101 -7.25 22.73 -3.31
CA PHE A 101 -6.05 22.18 -3.93
C PHE A 101 -5.84 22.72 -5.35
N LYS A 102 -6.89 22.81 -6.16
CA LYS A 102 -6.81 23.44 -7.50
C LYS A 102 -6.34 24.89 -7.42
N GLN A 103 -6.79 25.67 -6.43
CA GLN A 103 -6.31 27.03 -6.22
C GLN A 103 -4.82 27.06 -5.85
N LEU A 104 -4.40 26.18 -4.93
CA LEU A 104 -3.00 26.06 -4.54
C LEU A 104 -2.09 25.71 -5.73
N ILE A 105 -2.51 24.76 -6.57
CA ILE A 105 -1.72 24.33 -7.75
C ILE A 105 -1.59 25.46 -8.79
N LYS A 106 -2.63 26.28 -8.96
CA LYS A 106 -2.63 27.43 -9.88
C LYS A 106 -1.60 28.52 -9.52
N THR A 107 -1.05 28.51 -8.31
CA THR A 107 0.02 29.44 -7.92
C THR A 107 1.31 29.23 -8.71
N GLY A 108 1.50 28.05 -9.32
CA GLY A 108 2.73 27.68 -10.02
C GLY A 108 3.91 27.37 -9.08
N CYS A 109 3.68 27.33 -7.76
CA CYS A 109 4.68 26.98 -6.75
C CYS A 109 4.51 25.54 -6.23
N VAL A 110 3.68 24.73 -6.90
CA VAL A 110 3.38 23.35 -6.53
C VAL A 110 3.67 22.41 -7.69
N GLU A 111 4.40 21.33 -7.40
CA GLU A 111 4.57 20.19 -8.31
C GLU A 111 3.67 19.02 -7.88
N LEU A 112 3.04 18.36 -8.86
CA LEU A 112 2.25 17.15 -8.63
C LEU A 112 3.06 15.91 -9.00
N LEU A 113 3.10 14.96 -8.08
CA LEU A 113 3.73 13.66 -8.29
C LEU A 113 2.71 12.66 -8.86
N ASN A 114 3.22 11.61 -9.48
CA ASN A 114 2.39 10.48 -9.90
C ASN A 114 2.65 9.29 -8.98
N GLN A 115 1.60 8.54 -8.68
CA GLN A 115 1.66 7.30 -7.90
C GLN A 115 0.76 6.22 -8.53
N THR A 116 0.53 5.11 -7.83
CA THR A 116 -0.51 4.16 -8.27
C THR A 116 -1.89 4.73 -7.99
N TYR A 117 -2.87 4.52 -8.88
CA TYR A 117 -4.20 5.09 -8.71
C TYR A 117 -4.88 4.67 -7.39
N TYR A 118 -4.72 3.40 -7.01
CA TYR A 118 -5.42 2.82 -5.86
C TYR A 118 -4.56 2.74 -4.61
N HIS A 119 -3.41 3.43 -4.57
CA HIS A 119 -2.45 3.30 -3.48
C HIS A 119 -2.15 1.82 -3.16
N SER A 120 -1.86 1.05 -4.21
CA SER A 120 -1.79 -0.41 -4.15
C SER A 120 -0.38 -0.94 -4.18
N LEU A 121 -0.22 -2.17 -3.69
CA LEU A 121 1.03 -2.92 -3.79
C LEU A 121 1.23 -3.61 -5.16
N SER A 122 0.55 -3.12 -6.21
CA SER A 122 0.61 -3.70 -7.56
C SER A 122 2.05 -3.75 -8.13
N SER A 123 2.93 -2.85 -7.66
CA SER A 123 4.36 -2.87 -7.97
C SER A 123 5.07 -4.15 -7.51
N LEU A 124 4.50 -4.93 -6.60
CA LEU A 124 5.01 -6.22 -6.12
C LEU A 124 4.45 -7.42 -6.91
N PHE A 125 3.47 -7.22 -7.79
CA PHE A 125 2.89 -8.30 -8.59
C PHE A 125 3.94 -8.86 -9.56
N GLN A 126 3.85 -10.14 -9.91
CA GLN A 126 4.88 -10.80 -10.72
C GLN A 126 4.98 -10.22 -12.14
N THR A 127 3.84 -10.00 -12.80
CA THR A 127 3.78 -9.54 -14.21
C THR A 127 4.04 -8.05 -14.35
N LYS A 128 3.83 -7.27 -13.28
CA LYS A 128 3.86 -5.80 -13.26
C LYS A 128 2.86 -5.13 -14.21
N GLN A 129 1.96 -5.89 -14.84
CA GLN A 129 1.00 -5.35 -15.79
C GLN A 129 -0.03 -4.45 -15.09
N GLU A 130 -0.61 -4.94 -13.99
CA GLU A 130 -1.53 -4.12 -13.19
C GLU A 130 -0.88 -2.84 -12.66
N PHE A 131 0.40 -2.89 -12.29
CA PHE A 131 1.17 -1.71 -11.87
C PHE A 131 1.23 -0.64 -12.97
N ILE A 132 1.58 -1.04 -14.19
CA ILE A 132 1.64 -0.15 -15.36
C ILE A 132 0.26 0.46 -15.65
N GLU A 133 -0.81 -0.35 -15.56
CA GLU A 133 -2.17 0.13 -15.79
C GLU A 133 -2.62 1.13 -14.74
N GLN A 134 -2.34 0.89 -13.46
CA GLN A 134 -2.68 1.84 -12.40
C GLN A 134 -1.88 3.15 -12.50
N ILE A 135 -0.61 3.09 -12.89
CA ILE A 135 0.19 4.29 -13.18
C ILE A 135 -0.46 5.09 -14.31
N THR A 136 -0.89 4.41 -15.37
CA THR A 136 -1.48 5.06 -16.56
C THR A 136 -2.81 5.71 -16.20
N LEU A 137 -3.66 5.04 -15.42
CA LEU A 137 -4.90 5.62 -14.91
C LEU A 137 -4.64 6.86 -14.06
N HIS A 138 -3.64 6.81 -13.19
CA HIS A 138 -3.30 7.95 -12.35
C HIS A 138 -2.77 9.14 -13.18
N LYS A 139 -1.92 8.87 -14.18
CA LYS A 139 -1.46 9.90 -15.12
C LYS A 139 -2.63 10.60 -15.81
N SER A 140 -3.60 9.83 -16.31
CA SER A 140 -4.80 10.38 -16.92
C SER A 140 -5.60 11.23 -15.94
N LEU A 141 -5.82 10.76 -14.71
CA LEU A 141 -6.54 11.53 -13.69
C LEU A 141 -5.88 12.88 -13.40
N ILE A 142 -4.56 12.90 -13.17
CA ILE A 142 -3.82 14.13 -12.88
C ILE A 142 -3.84 15.08 -14.09
N LYS A 143 -3.71 14.54 -15.31
CA LYS A 143 -3.80 15.33 -16.54
C LYS A 143 -5.19 15.93 -16.71
N ASP A 144 -6.25 15.15 -16.54
CA ASP A 144 -7.63 15.59 -16.76
C ASP A 144 -8.06 16.61 -15.71
N LEU A 145 -7.67 16.42 -14.45
CA LEU A 145 -8.12 17.24 -13.33
C LEU A 145 -7.31 18.54 -13.17
N PHE A 146 -6.00 18.49 -13.43
CA PHE A 146 -5.07 19.60 -13.16
C PHE A 146 -4.33 20.10 -14.41
N ASN A 147 -4.53 19.49 -15.58
CA ASN A 147 -3.76 19.75 -16.80
C ASN A 147 -2.25 19.64 -16.57
N TYR A 148 -1.84 18.68 -15.74
CA TYR A 148 -0.45 18.51 -15.31
C TYR A 148 0.12 17.16 -15.79
N GLU A 149 1.40 17.13 -16.15
CA GLU A 149 2.13 15.91 -16.51
C GLU A 149 3.31 15.71 -15.56
N SER A 150 3.14 14.80 -14.61
CA SER A 150 4.14 14.49 -13.61
C SER A 150 5.36 13.82 -14.22
N LYS A 151 6.55 14.34 -13.87
CA LYS A 151 7.86 13.80 -14.27
C LYS A 151 8.47 12.92 -13.20
N ILE A 152 7.97 13.04 -11.98
CA ILE A 152 8.49 12.38 -10.79
C ILE A 152 7.43 11.41 -10.28
N PHE A 153 7.89 10.22 -9.93
CA PHE A 153 7.05 9.17 -9.37
C PHE A 153 7.28 9.05 -7.85
N GLU A 154 6.24 8.77 -7.12
CA GLU A 154 6.29 8.29 -5.75
C GLU A 154 5.47 7.01 -5.76
N ASN A 155 6.14 5.87 -5.58
CA ASN A 155 5.43 4.59 -5.57
C ASN A 155 4.87 4.39 -4.17
N THR A 156 3.64 3.90 -4.09
CA THR A 156 2.95 3.53 -2.85
C THR A 156 3.92 3.04 -1.78
N GLU A 157 3.96 3.75 -0.66
CA GLU A 157 4.75 3.43 0.53
C GLU A 157 6.27 3.44 0.31
N PHE A 158 6.71 4.21 -0.69
CA PHE A 158 8.09 4.34 -1.13
C PHE A 158 8.69 3.01 -1.61
N ILE A 159 7.83 2.08 -2.05
CA ILE A 159 8.23 0.74 -2.48
C ILE A 159 9.15 0.82 -3.69
N TYR A 160 10.37 0.29 -3.55
CA TYR A 160 11.37 0.42 -4.62
C TYR A 160 12.33 -0.77 -4.70
N ASN A 161 12.65 -1.11 -5.95
CA ASN A 161 13.77 -1.95 -6.38
C ASN A 161 14.12 -1.58 -7.83
N ASN A 162 15.22 -2.14 -8.36
CA ASN A 162 15.69 -1.85 -9.71
C ASN A 162 14.67 -2.27 -10.79
N SER A 163 13.89 -3.34 -10.56
CA SER A 163 12.84 -3.76 -11.50
C SER A 163 11.73 -2.71 -11.64
N ILE A 164 11.31 -2.08 -10.54
CA ILE A 164 10.39 -0.95 -10.54
C ILE A 164 11.02 0.24 -11.27
N ALA A 165 12.28 0.57 -11.00
CA ALA A 165 13.00 1.67 -11.66
C ALA A 165 12.99 1.55 -13.19
N LYS A 166 13.28 0.36 -13.73
CA LYS A 166 13.28 0.09 -15.18
C LYS A 166 11.90 0.29 -15.80
N ILE A 167 10.83 -0.04 -15.09
CA ILE A 167 9.46 0.18 -15.58
C ILE A 167 9.14 1.67 -15.61
N LEU A 168 9.46 2.40 -14.54
CA LEU A 168 9.21 3.84 -14.45
C LEU A 168 9.98 4.62 -15.52
N GLU A 169 11.23 4.25 -15.80
CA GLU A 169 12.02 4.79 -16.91
C GLU A 169 11.30 4.60 -18.25
N LYS A 170 10.84 3.37 -18.55
CA LYS A 170 10.10 3.05 -19.79
C LYS A 170 8.79 3.83 -19.91
N LEU A 171 8.17 4.15 -18.78
CA LEU A 171 6.96 4.99 -18.73
C LEU A 171 7.28 6.50 -18.79
N GLY A 172 8.54 6.88 -18.97
CA GLY A 172 8.97 8.25 -19.23
C GLY A 172 9.23 9.10 -17.98
N PHE A 173 9.18 8.52 -16.77
CA PHE A 173 9.54 9.24 -15.56
C PHE A 173 11.04 9.58 -15.54
N LYS A 174 11.37 10.68 -14.87
CA LYS A 174 12.74 11.21 -14.77
C LYS A 174 13.36 10.99 -13.40
N GLY A 175 12.52 10.89 -12.37
CA GLY A 175 12.96 10.50 -11.04
C GLY A 175 11.89 9.79 -10.25
N VAL A 176 12.30 9.15 -9.17
CA VAL A 176 11.41 8.49 -8.21
C VAL A 176 11.86 8.78 -6.78
N PHE A 177 10.90 9.00 -5.89
CA PHE A 177 11.14 9.03 -4.45
C PHE A 177 11.23 7.62 -3.88
N THR A 178 12.18 7.40 -2.98
CA THR A 178 12.22 6.18 -2.15
C THR A 178 12.93 6.44 -0.82
N GLU A 179 12.86 5.47 0.10
CA GLU A 179 13.38 5.61 1.46
C GLU A 179 14.90 5.57 1.47
N GLY A 180 15.53 6.52 2.16
CA GLY A 180 16.97 6.51 2.44
C GLY A 180 17.33 5.50 3.53
N ALA A 181 17.01 4.22 3.34
CA ALA A 181 17.29 3.19 4.34
C ALA A 181 18.81 2.93 4.45
N GLU A 182 19.32 2.77 5.67
CA GLU A 182 20.76 2.59 5.93
C GLU A 182 21.36 1.44 5.11
N ARG A 183 20.62 0.34 4.94
CA ARG A 183 21.08 -0.83 4.18
C ARG A 183 21.26 -0.59 2.68
N ILE A 184 20.61 0.41 2.09
CA ILE A 184 20.80 0.78 0.67
C ILE A 184 21.74 1.96 0.51
N LEU A 185 21.79 2.85 1.50
CA LEU A 185 22.70 3.97 1.53
C LEU A 185 24.14 3.52 1.79
N LEU A 186 24.34 2.53 2.67
CA LEU A 186 25.66 2.11 3.13
C LEU A 186 26.42 3.32 3.73
N TRP A 187 27.48 3.77 3.06
CA TRP A 187 28.27 4.94 3.45
C TRP A 187 27.74 6.27 2.87
N ARG A 188 26.71 6.20 2.02
CA ARG A 188 26.11 7.35 1.34
C ARG A 188 25.15 8.11 2.24
N SER A 189 24.73 9.29 1.78
CA SER A 189 23.80 10.17 2.50
C SER A 189 22.51 10.36 1.69
N PRO A 190 21.31 10.45 2.31
CA PRO A 190 20.08 10.72 1.57
C PRO A 190 20.03 12.14 0.97
N ASN A 191 21.02 12.99 1.28
CA ASN A 191 21.06 14.40 0.87
C ASN A 191 21.65 14.64 -0.53
N TYR A 192 21.79 13.59 -1.34
CA TYR A 192 22.32 13.67 -2.70
C TYR A 192 21.38 12.95 -3.66
N ILE A 193 21.42 13.38 -4.92
CA ILE A 193 20.72 12.69 -5.99
C ILE A 193 21.55 11.47 -6.41
N TYR A 194 20.88 10.34 -6.56
CA TYR A 194 21.48 9.11 -7.08
C TYR A 194 20.86 8.72 -8.39
N LYS A 195 21.47 7.78 -9.09
CA LYS A 195 20.89 7.11 -10.24
C LYS A 195 20.54 5.67 -9.88
N ALA A 196 19.41 5.19 -10.35
CA ALA A 196 19.04 3.79 -10.24
C ALA A 196 20.03 2.94 -11.04
N LYS A 197 20.56 1.87 -10.42
CA LYS A 197 21.41 0.94 -11.17
C LYS A 197 20.60 0.31 -12.32
N GLU A 198 21.23 0.22 -13.50
CA GLU A 198 20.65 -0.35 -14.72
C GLU A 198 19.40 0.38 -15.27
N ALA A 199 19.14 1.62 -14.84
CA ALA A 199 18.09 2.47 -15.40
C ALA A 199 18.54 3.94 -15.45
N ASN A 200 18.11 4.70 -16.45
CA ASN A 200 18.32 6.15 -16.50
C ASN A 200 17.23 6.91 -15.73
N LEU A 201 17.01 6.49 -14.49
CA LEU A 201 16.04 7.09 -13.56
C LEU A 201 16.80 7.64 -12.34
N LEU A 202 16.49 8.87 -11.95
CA LEU A 202 17.11 9.50 -10.78
C LEU A 202 16.36 9.15 -9.50
N LEU A 203 17.09 9.01 -8.40
CA LEU A 203 16.56 8.65 -7.09
C LEU A 203 16.66 9.86 -6.16
N LEU A 204 15.53 10.21 -5.57
CA LEU A 204 15.41 11.18 -4.49
C LEU A 204 15.15 10.40 -3.20
N LEU A 205 16.15 10.34 -2.32
CA LEU A 205 16.05 9.57 -1.09
C LEU A 205 15.47 10.41 0.02
N ARG A 206 14.42 9.93 0.67
CA ARG A 206 13.80 10.57 1.84
C ARG A 206 14.84 10.75 2.94
N ASN A 207 14.95 11.95 3.48
CA ASN A 207 15.68 12.18 4.72
C ASN A 207 14.75 11.83 5.89
N SER A 208 14.84 10.58 6.34
CA SER A 208 13.96 10.04 7.39
C SER A 208 14.08 10.79 8.71
N ARG A 209 15.29 11.21 9.09
CA ARG A 209 15.49 12.00 10.32
C ARG A 209 14.66 13.29 10.29
N PHE A 210 14.88 14.14 9.30
CA PHE A 210 14.20 15.44 9.21
C PHE A 210 12.70 15.31 8.97
N SER A 211 12.27 14.26 8.26
CA SER A 211 10.85 13.98 8.03
C SER A 211 10.18 13.50 9.32
N ASP A 212 10.78 12.55 10.03
CA ASP A 212 10.24 11.97 11.27
C ASP A 212 10.28 12.98 12.44
N ASP A 213 11.19 13.95 12.42
CA ASP A 213 11.22 15.05 13.39
C ASP A 213 9.92 15.88 13.36
N ILE A 214 9.34 16.07 12.17
CA ILE A 214 8.04 16.75 12.00
C ILE A 214 6.89 15.75 12.22
N ALA A 215 6.94 14.58 11.59
CA ALA A 215 5.82 13.64 11.56
C ALA A 215 5.56 12.97 12.92
N PHE A 216 6.62 12.56 13.63
CA PHE A 216 6.52 11.73 14.83
C PHE A 216 7.04 12.42 16.09
N ARG A 217 8.21 13.09 16.02
CA ARG A 217 8.87 13.64 17.23
C ARG A 217 8.40 15.03 17.64
N PHE A 218 7.63 15.71 16.79
CA PHE A 218 7.24 17.12 16.99
C PHE A 218 6.62 17.39 18.37
N SER A 219 5.73 16.51 18.83
CA SER A 219 5.06 16.61 20.14
C SER A 219 5.70 15.76 21.24
N ALA A 220 6.82 15.08 20.97
CA ALA A 220 7.50 14.20 21.91
C ALA A 220 8.31 15.00 22.95
N ARG A 221 7.69 15.34 24.08
CA ARG A 221 8.32 16.15 25.14
C ARG A 221 9.55 15.52 25.80
N ASN A 222 9.73 14.22 25.62
CA ASN A 222 10.90 13.47 26.10
C ASN A 222 12.06 13.45 25.09
N TRP A 223 11.85 13.93 23.86
CA TRP A 223 12.92 14.09 22.89
C TRP A 223 13.81 15.27 23.29
N VAL A 224 15.13 15.05 23.33
CA VAL A 224 16.11 16.05 23.79
C VAL A 224 16.06 17.36 23.02
N GLU A 225 15.59 17.33 21.77
CA GLU A 225 15.47 18.52 20.94
C GLU A 225 14.10 19.22 21.04
N TRP A 226 13.18 18.72 21.86
CA TRP A 226 11.88 19.36 22.06
C TRP A 226 12.02 20.65 22.89
N PRO A 227 11.29 21.74 22.56
CA PRO A 227 10.35 21.86 21.43
C PRO A 227 11.06 22.07 20.08
N LEU A 228 10.45 21.56 19.01
CA LEU A 228 10.90 21.83 17.64
C LEU A 228 10.28 23.13 17.11
N THR A 229 11.12 24.15 16.92
CA THR A 229 10.71 25.44 16.36
C THR A 229 11.19 25.60 14.92
N ALA A 230 10.54 26.49 14.15
CA ALA A 230 10.86 26.71 12.74
C ALA A 230 12.29 27.25 12.53
N ASP A 231 12.75 28.14 13.39
CA ASP A 231 14.11 28.72 13.36
C ASP A 231 15.18 27.67 13.69
N LYS A 232 14.92 26.82 14.70
CA LYS A 232 15.78 25.70 15.06
C LYS A 232 15.91 24.69 13.93
N TYR A 233 14.78 24.33 13.31
CA TYR A 233 14.76 23.42 12.17
C TYR A 233 15.47 24.02 10.95
N ALA A 234 15.21 25.28 10.62
CA ALA A 234 15.90 25.99 9.54
C ALA A 234 17.43 26.06 9.74
N ALA A 235 17.89 26.29 10.97
CA ALA A 235 19.32 26.26 11.31
C ALA A 235 19.93 24.88 11.03
N TRP A 236 19.25 23.80 11.39
CA TRP A 236 19.71 22.44 11.09
C TRP A 236 19.74 22.14 9.60
N LEU A 237 18.72 22.56 8.84
CA LEU A 237 18.71 22.42 7.39
C LEU A 237 19.92 23.16 6.77
N SER A 238 20.20 24.39 7.21
CA SER A 238 21.31 25.20 6.71
C SER A 238 22.67 24.56 7.01
N ALA A 239 22.82 23.96 8.19
CA ALA A 239 24.05 23.29 8.61
C ALA A 239 24.27 21.93 7.94
N THR A 240 23.26 21.38 7.25
CA THR A 240 23.32 20.04 6.68
C THR A 240 24.07 20.03 5.34
N PRO A 241 25.12 19.21 5.16
CA PRO A 241 25.81 19.09 3.88
C PRO A 241 24.98 18.25 2.89
N GLY A 242 25.07 18.61 1.61
CA GLY A 242 24.38 17.89 0.54
C GLY A 242 24.06 18.76 -0.68
N GLN A 243 23.45 18.12 -1.68
CA GLN A 243 22.77 18.75 -2.80
C GLN A 243 21.33 19.12 -2.43
N CYS A 244 20.64 18.26 -1.69
CA CYS A 244 19.24 18.43 -1.34
C CYS A 244 18.91 17.84 0.04
N ILE A 245 17.77 18.24 0.61
CA ILE A 245 17.17 17.63 1.79
C ILE A 245 15.71 17.33 1.44
N ASN A 246 15.43 16.05 1.21
CA ASN A 246 14.09 15.58 0.83
C ASN A 246 13.26 15.31 2.09
N ILE A 247 12.41 16.26 2.45
CA ILE A 247 11.45 16.14 3.55
C ILE A 247 10.14 15.63 2.96
N PHE A 248 9.76 14.41 3.30
CA PHE A 248 8.56 13.77 2.76
C PHE A 248 7.75 13.16 3.91
N ILE A 249 6.52 13.62 4.09
CA ILE A 249 5.64 13.25 5.21
C ILE A 249 4.20 13.10 4.75
N ASP A 250 3.39 12.35 5.50
CA ASP A 250 1.94 12.36 5.34
C ASP A 250 1.41 13.78 5.55
N TYR A 251 0.53 14.25 4.70
CA TYR A 251 -0.05 15.59 4.84
C TYR A 251 -0.90 15.70 6.11
N GLU A 252 -1.52 14.58 6.49
CA GLU A 252 -2.24 14.35 7.74
C GLU A 252 -1.39 14.65 8.99
N THR A 253 -0.05 14.77 8.86
CA THR A 253 0.81 15.32 9.91
C THR A 253 0.27 16.63 10.47
N PHE A 254 -0.22 17.54 9.63
CA PHE A 254 -0.70 18.86 10.05
C PHE A 254 -2.18 18.81 10.47
N GLY A 255 -2.45 18.58 11.75
CA GLY A 255 -3.78 18.70 12.35
C GLY A 255 -4.49 17.37 12.63
N GLU A 256 -4.06 16.28 12.01
CA GLU A 256 -4.61 14.94 12.28
C GLU A 256 -3.64 14.08 13.11
N HIS A 257 -2.38 13.91 12.70
CA HIS A 257 -1.37 13.18 13.49
C HIS A 257 -0.76 14.07 14.56
N GLN A 258 -0.40 15.31 14.22
CA GLN A 258 -0.03 16.34 15.18
C GLN A 258 -1.20 17.31 15.34
N TRP A 259 -1.81 17.34 16.52
CA TRP A 259 -3.01 18.16 16.74
C TRP A 259 -2.66 19.64 16.73
N LYS A 260 -3.64 20.51 16.45
CA LYS A 260 -3.42 21.97 16.39
C LYS A 260 -2.76 22.52 17.66
N GLU A 261 -3.14 21.99 18.81
CA GLU A 261 -2.66 22.40 20.14
C GLU A 261 -1.16 22.12 20.36
N THR A 262 -0.57 21.24 19.56
CA THR A 262 0.88 21.00 19.58
C THR A 262 1.68 22.18 19.03
N GLY A 263 1.03 23.09 18.29
CA GLY A 263 1.70 24.21 17.60
C GLY A 263 2.16 23.88 16.18
N ILE A 264 1.80 22.71 15.63
CA ILE A 264 2.26 22.28 14.29
C ILE A 264 1.89 23.27 13.17
N PHE A 265 0.74 23.94 13.26
CA PHE A 265 0.35 24.96 12.29
C PHE A 265 1.20 26.23 12.43
N GLU A 266 1.55 26.65 13.64
CA GLU A 266 2.48 27.77 13.81
C GLU A 266 3.88 27.41 13.30
N PHE A 267 4.32 26.17 13.50
CA PHE A 267 5.55 25.68 12.87
C PHE A 267 5.48 25.77 11.34
N LEU A 268 4.43 25.23 10.71
CA LEU A 268 4.26 25.29 9.24
C LEU A 268 4.20 26.74 8.72
N LYS A 269 3.58 27.64 9.49
CA LYS A 269 3.47 29.06 9.16
C LYS A 269 4.85 29.72 9.08
N TRP A 270 5.69 29.48 10.08
CA TRP A 270 7.00 30.12 10.18
C TRP A 270 8.10 29.40 9.40
N LEU A 271 7.97 28.09 9.16
CA LEU A 271 8.98 27.26 8.49
C LEU A 271 9.55 27.89 7.20
N PRO A 272 8.75 28.30 6.19
CA PRO A 272 9.32 28.87 4.98
C PRO A 272 9.99 30.22 5.22
N ILE A 273 9.45 31.04 6.13
CA ILE A 273 10.00 32.35 6.48
C ILE A 273 11.38 32.19 7.11
N GLU A 274 11.51 31.31 8.11
CA GLU A 274 12.76 31.05 8.81
C GLU A 274 13.80 30.37 7.91
N THR A 275 13.37 29.42 7.08
CA THR A 275 14.26 28.71 6.14
C THR A 275 14.88 29.67 5.12
N LEU A 276 14.08 30.59 4.57
CA LEU A 276 14.56 31.50 3.53
C LEU A 276 15.46 32.63 4.02
N LYS A 277 15.59 32.85 5.35
CA LYS A 277 16.60 33.76 5.92
C LYS A 277 18.03 33.31 5.63
N TYR A 278 18.25 32.01 5.47
CA TYR A 278 19.56 31.45 5.19
C TYR A 278 19.89 31.54 3.69
N GLU A 279 20.96 32.26 3.32
CA GLU A 279 21.33 32.46 1.91
C GLU A 279 21.60 31.15 1.16
N ASN A 280 22.07 30.11 1.86
CA ASN A 280 22.40 28.81 1.31
C ASN A 280 21.22 27.84 1.17
N LEU A 281 20.00 28.25 1.53
CA LEU A 281 18.78 27.44 1.42
C LEU A 281 17.79 28.04 0.43
N GLU A 282 17.19 27.19 -0.39
CA GLU A 282 16.06 27.48 -1.29
C GLU A 282 15.09 26.31 -1.30
N PHE A 283 13.79 26.56 -1.46
CA PHE A 283 12.82 25.50 -1.74
C PHE A 283 12.78 25.19 -3.23
N LYS A 284 13.03 23.92 -3.59
CA LYS A 284 12.92 23.43 -4.96
C LYS A 284 11.96 22.27 -5.05
N THR A 285 11.24 22.22 -6.17
CA THR A 285 10.42 21.05 -6.47
C THR A 285 11.31 19.87 -6.89
N PRO A 286 10.82 18.63 -6.80
CA PRO A 286 11.56 17.43 -7.21
C PRO A 286 12.08 17.50 -8.66
N SER A 287 11.28 18.00 -9.61
CA SER A 287 11.72 18.21 -11.00
C SER A 287 12.83 19.26 -11.11
N GLU A 288 12.79 20.31 -10.30
CA GLU A 288 13.85 21.32 -10.28
C GLU A 288 15.15 20.73 -9.72
N LEU A 289 15.07 19.95 -8.63
CA LEU A 289 16.23 19.27 -8.05
C LEU A 289 16.97 18.42 -9.08
N ILE A 290 16.26 17.52 -9.76
CA ILE A 290 16.87 16.59 -10.72
C ILE A 290 17.36 17.29 -12.00
N SER A 291 16.88 18.50 -12.28
CA SER A 291 17.37 19.32 -13.40
C SER A 291 18.64 20.10 -13.04
N PHE A 292 18.79 20.48 -11.77
CA PHE A 292 19.86 21.35 -11.29
C PHE A 292 21.07 20.55 -10.81
N HIS A 293 20.84 19.41 -10.17
CA HIS A 293 21.90 18.56 -9.62
C HIS A 293 22.13 17.31 -10.46
N LYS A 294 23.41 16.95 -10.64
CA LYS A 294 23.80 15.68 -11.25
C LYS A 294 23.85 14.57 -10.19
N PRO A 295 23.48 13.33 -10.54
CA PRO A 295 23.62 12.21 -9.62
C PRO A 295 25.09 12.02 -9.24
N VAL A 296 25.35 11.76 -7.96
CA VAL A 296 26.71 11.60 -7.45
C VAL A 296 27.22 10.17 -7.52
N ASP A 297 26.31 9.20 -7.57
CA ASP A 297 26.61 7.77 -7.65
C ASP A 297 25.36 6.97 -8.09
N GLU A 298 25.51 5.67 -8.27
CA GLU A 298 24.42 4.73 -8.48
C GLU A 298 24.06 3.98 -7.18
N VAL A 299 22.76 3.70 -7.01
CA VAL A 299 22.24 2.87 -5.91
C VAL A 299 21.64 1.61 -6.49
N ASP A 300 21.98 0.48 -5.87
CA ASP A 300 21.56 -0.86 -6.28
C ASP A 300 20.60 -1.46 -5.25
N VAL A 301 19.34 -1.67 -5.65
CA VAL A 301 18.34 -2.32 -4.81
C VAL A 301 17.74 -3.50 -5.56
N HIS A 302 18.25 -4.70 -5.28
CA HIS A 302 17.73 -5.94 -5.84
C HIS A 302 16.30 -6.23 -5.36
N ASP A 303 15.54 -7.01 -6.12
CA ASP A 303 14.12 -7.31 -5.84
C ASP A 303 13.90 -7.97 -4.47
N PHE A 304 14.83 -8.82 -4.02
CA PHE A 304 14.79 -9.43 -2.69
C PHE A 304 15.12 -8.47 -1.54
N ASN A 305 15.62 -7.27 -1.85
CA ASN A 305 15.93 -6.21 -0.89
C ASN A 305 14.99 -5.01 -1.04
N THR A 306 13.80 -5.22 -1.62
CA THR A 306 12.81 -4.17 -1.86
C THR A 306 12.62 -3.31 -0.61
N VAL A 307 12.74 -2.00 -0.78
CA VAL A 307 12.62 -1.02 0.31
C VAL A 307 11.21 -0.48 0.39
N SER A 308 10.84 0.04 1.56
CA SER A 308 9.67 0.88 1.79
C SER A 308 10.04 1.92 2.86
N TRP A 309 9.21 2.93 3.08
CA TRP A 309 9.40 3.88 4.19
C TRP A 309 8.80 3.41 5.52
N ALA A 310 8.09 2.28 5.53
CA ALA A 310 7.38 1.80 6.72
C ALA A 310 8.30 1.00 7.64
N ASP A 311 7.98 1.05 8.94
CA ASP A 311 8.64 0.31 10.01
C ASP A 311 10.15 0.53 10.15
N THR A 312 10.73 0.00 11.21
CA THR A 312 12.18 0.08 11.44
C THR A 312 12.98 -0.70 10.39
N GLU A 313 12.44 -1.80 9.89
CA GLU A 313 13.07 -2.64 8.86
C GLU A 313 13.10 -1.96 7.47
N ARG A 314 12.26 -0.95 7.23
CA ARG A 314 12.14 -0.24 5.94
C ARG A 314 11.94 -1.19 4.76
N SER A 315 11.05 -2.17 4.94
CA SER A 315 10.83 -3.31 4.03
C SER A 315 9.34 -3.52 3.74
N THR A 316 9.00 -4.47 2.87
CA THR A 316 7.59 -4.80 2.56
C THR A 316 6.88 -5.57 3.68
N ASN A 317 7.56 -5.88 4.79
CA ASN A 317 7.00 -6.65 5.90
C ASN A 317 5.85 -5.94 6.62
N ALA A 318 5.72 -4.62 6.51
CA ALA A 318 4.55 -3.90 7.03
C ALA A 318 3.23 -4.38 6.39
N TRP A 319 3.28 -4.92 5.16
CA TRP A 319 2.12 -5.46 4.44
C TRP A 319 2.19 -6.95 4.13
N LEU A 320 3.36 -7.60 4.25
CA LEU A 320 3.60 -9.00 3.89
C LEU A 320 4.35 -9.79 4.98
N GLY A 321 4.41 -9.26 6.20
CA GLY A 321 5.20 -9.80 7.31
C GLY A 321 4.56 -10.99 8.04
N ASN A 322 3.26 -11.25 7.84
CA ASN A 322 2.56 -12.36 8.48
C ASN A 322 1.64 -13.15 7.52
N GLU A 323 1.10 -14.28 7.97
CA GLU A 323 0.31 -15.17 7.12
C GLU A 323 -1.06 -14.62 6.71
N MET A 324 -1.71 -13.80 7.55
CA MET A 324 -2.99 -13.15 7.18
C MET A 324 -2.80 -12.20 6.00
N GLN A 325 -1.73 -11.40 6.08
CA GLN A 325 -1.29 -10.49 5.03
C GLN A 325 -0.94 -11.22 3.73
N LYS A 326 -0.11 -12.26 3.80
CA LYS A 326 0.29 -13.05 2.61
C LYS A 326 -0.89 -13.77 1.97
N THR A 327 -1.78 -14.36 2.78
CA THR A 327 -3.02 -15.00 2.31
C THR A 327 -3.86 -14.01 1.51
N SER A 328 -4.08 -12.82 2.07
CA SER A 328 -4.88 -11.75 1.47
C SER A 328 -4.27 -11.21 0.18
N PHE A 329 -2.96 -10.94 0.17
CA PHE A 329 -2.23 -10.48 -1.00
C PHE A 329 -2.23 -11.53 -2.13
N ASN A 330 -1.94 -12.80 -1.81
CA ASN A 330 -1.89 -13.86 -2.81
C ASN A 330 -3.26 -14.11 -3.44
N ALA A 331 -4.34 -14.03 -2.67
CA ALA A 331 -5.70 -14.14 -3.19
C ALA A 331 -6.03 -12.97 -4.14
N LEU A 332 -5.63 -11.74 -3.84
CA LEU A 332 -5.80 -10.61 -4.79
C LEU A 332 -5.07 -10.83 -6.12
N VAL A 333 -3.81 -11.26 -6.05
CA VAL A 333 -2.95 -11.46 -7.23
C VAL A 333 -3.51 -12.57 -8.13
N LYS A 334 -3.91 -13.70 -7.55
CA LYS A 334 -4.44 -14.85 -8.32
C LYS A 334 -5.73 -14.52 -9.06
N LEU A 335 -6.49 -13.53 -8.59
CA LEU A 335 -7.74 -13.12 -9.20
C LEU A 335 -7.55 -12.26 -10.46
N GLU A 336 -6.36 -11.65 -10.65
CA GLU A 336 -6.04 -10.77 -11.77
C GLU A 336 -6.50 -11.31 -13.14
N PRO A 337 -6.03 -12.49 -13.61
CA PRO A 337 -6.36 -12.96 -14.96
C PRO A 337 -7.87 -13.12 -15.18
N TYR A 338 -8.60 -13.57 -14.16
CA TYR A 338 -10.05 -13.79 -14.25
C TYR A 338 -10.82 -12.48 -14.29
N VAL A 339 -10.47 -11.53 -13.42
CA VAL A 339 -11.08 -10.20 -13.41
C VAL A 339 -10.84 -9.49 -14.74
N LYS A 340 -9.63 -9.56 -15.29
CA LYS A 340 -9.29 -8.97 -16.59
C LYS A 340 -10.09 -9.61 -17.73
N LYS A 341 -10.22 -10.94 -17.76
CA LYS A 341 -11.00 -11.65 -18.78
C LYS A 341 -12.48 -11.26 -18.81
N THR A 342 -13.06 -10.79 -17.70
CA THR A 342 -14.44 -10.28 -17.73
C THR A 342 -14.62 -9.09 -18.66
N MET A 343 -13.55 -8.30 -18.88
CA MET A 343 -13.56 -7.03 -19.63
C MET A 343 -14.56 -5.99 -19.10
N LYS A 344 -15.12 -6.21 -17.90
CA LYS A 344 -16.12 -5.32 -17.29
C LYS A 344 -15.44 -4.31 -16.38
N LYS A 345 -15.46 -3.03 -16.78
CA LYS A 345 -14.78 -1.94 -16.06
C LYS A 345 -15.16 -1.85 -14.58
N TYR A 346 -16.42 -2.10 -14.22
CA TYR A 346 -16.87 -2.06 -12.83
C TYR A 346 -16.29 -3.21 -11.99
N ILE A 347 -16.16 -4.42 -12.55
CA ILE A 347 -15.53 -5.57 -11.87
C ILE A 347 -14.06 -5.26 -11.61
N ILE A 348 -13.37 -4.78 -12.64
CA ILE A 348 -11.95 -4.42 -12.56
C ILE A 348 -11.75 -3.30 -11.53
N LYS A 349 -12.62 -2.28 -11.51
CA LYS A 349 -12.55 -1.20 -10.51
C LYS A 349 -12.75 -1.73 -9.09
N LEU A 350 -13.74 -2.59 -8.85
CA LEU A 350 -13.99 -3.12 -7.52
C LEU A 350 -12.83 -4.00 -7.02
N TRP A 351 -12.25 -4.83 -7.89
CA TRP A 351 -11.03 -5.58 -7.59
C TRP A 351 -9.86 -4.65 -7.21
N ARG A 352 -9.68 -3.55 -7.95
CA ARG A 352 -8.63 -2.56 -7.67
C ARG A 352 -8.83 -1.85 -6.33
N LEU A 353 -10.06 -1.55 -5.93
CA LEU A 353 -10.37 -1.00 -4.61
C LEU A 353 -10.03 -1.96 -3.46
N LEU A 354 -10.12 -3.28 -3.70
CA LEU A 354 -9.66 -4.28 -2.73
C LEU A 354 -8.12 -4.37 -2.64
N GLN A 355 -7.37 -3.74 -3.55
CA GLN A 355 -5.89 -3.73 -3.54
C GLN A 355 -5.27 -2.57 -2.76
N ILE A 356 -6.07 -1.65 -2.20
CA ILE A 356 -5.57 -0.53 -1.40
C ILE A 356 -4.67 -1.08 -0.28
N SER A 357 -3.45 -0.55 -0.15
CA SER A 357 -2.40 -1.09 0.72
C SER A 357 -2.84 -1.17 2.19
N ASP A 358 -3.63 -0.20 2.65
CA ASP A 358 -4.17 -0.10 4.01
C ASP A 358 -4.83 -1.37 4.50
N HIS A 359 -5.54 -2.10 3.63
CA HIS A 359 -6.22 -3.33 4.00
C HIS A 359 -5.23 -4.35 4.57
N LEU A 360 -4.05 -4.48 3.95
CA LEU A 360 -2.98 -5.35 4.42
C LEU A 360 -2.20 -4.72 5.57
N TYR A 361 -2.00 -3.40 5.56
CA TYR A 361 -1.32 -2.67 6.62
C TYR A 361 -2.03 -2.84 7.98
N TYR A 362 -3.37 -2.82 7.98
CA TYR A 362 -4.18 -3.00 9.17
C TYR A 362 -4.19 -4.44 9.72
N MET A 363 -3.64 -5.41 8.98
CA MET A 363 -3.50 -6.81 9.42
C MET A 363 -2.16 -7.09 10.12
N TYR A 364 -1.37 -6.07 10.44
CA TYR A 364 -0.09 -6.23 11.13
C TYR A 364 -0.27 -6.69 12.58
N THR A 365 0.64 -7.53 13.09
CA THR A 365 0.48 -8.21 14.39
C THR A 365 1.70 -8.21 15.29
N LYS A 366 2.87 -7.70 14.85
CA LYS A 366 4.05 -7.72 15.73
C LYS A 366 3.83 -6.75 16.91
N PRO A 367 4.07 -7.17 18.16
CA PRO A 367 3.87 -6.33 19.34
C PRO A 367 5.10 -5.46 19.63
N ASP A 368 5.53 -4.67 18.65
CA ASP A 368 6.69 -3.78 18.73
C ASP A 368 6.28 -2.30 18.57
N ALA A 369 7.26 -1.40 18.49
CA ALA A 369 6.99 0.03 18.27
C ALA A 369 6.21 0.28 16.97
N SER A 370 6.48 -0.52 15.93
CA SER A 370 5.71 -0.52 14.69
C SER A 370 4.25 -0.91 14.93
N GLY A 371 4.00 -1.97 15.70
CA GLY A 371 2.65 -2.39 16.08
C GLY A 371 1.80 -1.28 16.72
N ILE A 372 2.40 -0.39 17.52
CA ILE A 372 1.72 0.78 18.09
C ILE A 372 1.29 1.77 16.99
N VAL A 373 2.17 2.04 16.03
CA VAL A 373 1.89 2.92 14.88
C VAL A 373 0.78 2.31 14.02
N HIS A 374 0.86 1.01 13.69
CA HIS A 374 -0.19 0.31 12.95
C HIS A 374 -1.55 0.39 13.66
N GLY A 375 -1.59 0.23 14.98
CA GLY A 375 -2.80 0.34 15.79
C GLY A 375 -3.37 1.77 15.90
N TYR A 376 -2.54 2.80 15.70
CA TYR A 376 -3.02 4.17 15.61
C TYR A 376 -3.81 4.41 14.31
N PHE A 377 -3.33 3.89 13.19
CA PHE A 377 -3.98 4.02 11.89
C PHE A 377 -5.20 3.09 11.74
N SER A 378 -5.11 1.86 12.25
CA SER A 378 -6.21 0.90 12.24
C SER A 378 -7.12 1.08 13.45
N GLN A 379 -8.37 1.48 13.23
CA GLN A 379 -9.40 1.53 14.28
C GLN A 379 -10.04 0.15 14.56
N GLN A 380 -9.43 -0.95 14.10
CA GLN A 380 -9.94 -2.32 14.28
C GLN A 380 -8.82 -3.33 14.60
N PRO A 381 -9.12 -4.39 15.38
CA PRO A 381 -8.16 -5.46 15.61
C PRO A 381 -7.71 -6.14 14.30
N PRO A 382 -6.42 -6.46 14.11
CA PRO A 382 -5.89 -7.06 12.87
C PRO A 382 -6.63 -8.31 12.39
N VAL A 383 -6.98 -9.20 13.33
CA VAL A 383 -7.74 -10.43 13.01
C VAL A 383 -9.13 -10.12 12.47
N LYS A 384 -9.80 -9.09 12.99
CA LYS A 384 -11.12 -8.66 12.49
C LYS A 384 -11.00 -8.12 11.06
N VAL A 385 -9.96 -7.34 10.78
CA VAL A 385 -9.70 -6.83 9.42
C VAL A 385 -9.46 -7.96 8.45
N PHE A 386 -8.61 -8.93 8.81
CA PHE A 386 -8.37 -10.14 8.01
C PHE A 386 -9.68 -10.89 7.73
N TRP A 387 -10.52 -11.10 8.75
CA TRP A 387 -11.80 -11.79 8.61
C TRP A 387 -12.73 -11.07 7.63
N SER A 388 -12.92 -9.76 7.80
CA SER A 388 -13.76 -8.98 6.89
C SER A 388 -13.20 -9.01 5.46
N PHE A 389 -11.89 -8.84 5.29
CA PHE A 389 -11.24 -8.83 3.98
C PHE A 389 -11.38 -10.15 3.24
N ILE A 390 -11.01 -11.27 3.86
CA ILE A 390 -11.11 -12.59 3.21
C ILE A 390 -12.55 -12.99 2.96
N THR A 391 -13.49 -12.62 3.83
CA THR A 391 -14.92 -12.90 3.60
C THR A 391 -15.45 -12.12 2.39
N ILE A 392 -15.10 -10.83 2.28
CA ILE A 392 -15.41 -9.99 1.11
C ILE A 392 -14.75 -10.56 -0.15
N LEU A 393 -13.47 -10.92 -0.08
CA LEU A 393 -12.73 -11.44 -1.23
C LEU A 393 -13.31 -12.79 -1.68
N SER A 394 -13.69 -13.66 -0.75
CA SER A 394 -14.36 -14.92 -1.05
C SER A 394 -15.69 -14.71 -1.80
N ASP A 395 -16.53 -13.78 -1.32
CA ASP A 395 -17.76 -13.39 -2.02
C ASP A 395 -17.45 -12.81 -3.42
N PHE A 396 -16.44 -11.94 -3.51
CA PHE A 396 -16.03 -11.34 -4.77
C PHE A 396 -15.55 -12.37 -5.79
N TYR A 397 -14.80 -13.39 -5.36
CA TYR A 397 -14.42 -14.54 -6.20
C TYR A 397 -15.66 -15.25 -6.78
N GLU A 398 -16.66 -15.51 -5.94
CA GLU A 398 -17.92 -16.14 -6.38
C GLU A 398 -18.63 -15.24 -7.42
N LYS A 399 -18.75 -13.93 -7.16
CA LYS A 399 -19.37 -12.97 -8.08
C LYS A 399 -18.62 -12.81 -9.40
N VAL A 400 -17.29 -12.82 -9.38
CA VAL A 400 -16.48 -12.80 -10.62
C VAL A 400 -16.70 -14.10 -11.40
N SER A 401 -16.76 -15.25 -10.73
CA SER A 401 -16.97 -16.55 -11.40
C SER A 401 -18.31 -16.61 -12.15
N GLU A 402 -19.36 -15.98 -11.62
CA GLU A 402 -20.67 -15.88 -12.27
C GLU A 402 -20.63 -15.08 -13.59
N ASN A 403 -19.57 -14.31 -13.82
CA ASN A 403 -19.35 -13.50 -15.03
C ASN A 403 -18.37 -14.14 -16.02
N LEU A 404 -17.99 -15.40 -15.80
CA LEU A 404 -17.09 -16.17 -16.68
C LEU A 404 -17.83 -17.33 -17.35
N ASN A 405 -17.29 -17.80 -18.46
CA ASN A 405 -17.78 -19.01 -19.13
C ASN A 405 -17.26 -20.27 -18.42
N GLU A 406 -17.95 -21.40 -18.60
CA GLU A 406 -17.33 -22.70 -18.31
C GLU A 406 -16.23 -22.96 -19.35
N PRO A 407 -15.01 -23.41 -18.98
CA PRO A 407 -14.58 -24.03 -17.71
C PRO A 407 -13.95 -23.09 -16.66
N GLU A 408 -13.75 -21.81 -17.00
CA GLU A 408 -13.04 -20.84 -16.15
C GLU A 408 -13.79 -20.53 -14.86
N LYS A 409 -15.13 -20.47 -14.95
CA LYS A 409 -16.01 -20.35 -13.79
C LYS A 409 -15.76 -21.47 -12.77
N THR A 410 -15.72 -22.71 -13.23
CA THR A 410 -15.38 -23.86 -12.38
C THR A 410 -13.99 -23.72 -11.80
N SER A 411 -12.97 -23.42 -12.61
CA SER A 411 -11.59 -23.25 -12.15
C SER A 411 -11.44 -22.19 -11.08
N LEU A 412 -12.02 -20.99 -11.28
CA LEU A 412 -11.95 -19.90 -10.32
C LEU A 412 -12.65 -20.26 -9.01
N LYS A 413 -13.79 -20.94 -9.09
CA LYS A 413 -14.50 -21.42 -7.90
C LYS A 413 -13.63 -22.37 -7.08
N LEU A 414 -12.88 -23.27 -7.71
CA LEU A 414 -11.99 -24.21 -7.02
C LEU A 414 -10.74 -23.54 -6.44
N LEU A 415 -10.24 -22.48 -7.09
CA LEU A 415 -9.05 -21.73 -6.66
C LEU A 415 -9.33 -20.61 -5.64
N ARG A 416 -10.59 -20.39 -5.27
CA ARG A 416 -10.98 -19.28 -4.40
C ARG A 416 -10.37 -19.38 -3.00
N ALA A 417 -10.13 -18.22 -2.40
CA ALA A 417 -9.98 -18.13 -0.96
C ALA A 417 -11.37 -18.26 -0.29
N VAL A 418 -11.45 -19.06 0.76
CA VAL A 418 -12.66 -19.26 1.57
C VAL A 418 -12.58 -18.44 2.85
N SER A 419 -13.74 -18.12 3.43
CA SER A 419 -13.82 -17.36 4.67
C SER A 419 -13.13 -18.11 5.83
N PRO A 420 -12.71 -17.43 6.90
CA PRO A 420 -12.10 -18.08 8.07
C PRO A 420 -12.96 -19.21 8.66
N ASP A 421 -14.28 -19.05 8.71
CA ASP A 421 -15.21 -20.08 9.22
C ASP A 421 -15.28 -21.33 8.31
N GLU A 422 -14.91 -21.18 7.04
CA GLU A 422 -14.87 -22.24 6.04
C GLU A 422 -13.45 -22.81 5.85
N ALA A 423 -12.43 -22.21 6.46
CA ALA A 423 -11.04 -22.60 6.27
C ALA A 423 -10.76 -23.99 6.86
N PHE A 424 -9.75 -24.68 6.32
CA PHE A 424 -9.28 -25.90 6.93
C PHE A 424 -8.33 -25.57 8.09
N HIS A 425 -8.77 -25.86 9.31
CA HIS A 425 -7.96 -25.70 10.50
C HIS A 425 -7.30 -27.02 10.89
N PHE A 426 -5.97 -27.05 10.95
CA PHE A 426 -5.23 -28.21 11.42
C PHE A 426 -5.34 -28.34 12.94
N HIS A 427 -5.51 -29.57 13.39
CA HIS A 427 -5.71 -29.93 14.79
C HIS A 427 -4.81 -31.11 15.17
N GLU A 428 -4.48 -31.16 16.45
CA GLU A 428 -3.85 -32.31 17.11
C GLU A 428 -4.66 -32.64 18.36
N ASN A 429 -5.14 -33.88 18.46
CA ASN A 429 -5.99 -34.32 19.58
C ASN A 429 -7.18 -33.37 19.84
N GLY A 430 -7.80 -32.86 18.78
CA GLY A 430 -8.93 -31.93 18.86
C GLY A 430 -8.58 -30.48 19.23
N LYS A 431 -7.29 -30.13 19.35
CA LYS A 431 -6.83 -28.76 19.59
C LYS A 431 -6.25 -28.14 18.33
N TYR A 432 -6.66 -26.92 18.02
CA TYR A 432 -6.13 -26.15 16.89
C TYR A 432 -4.63 -25.85 17.09
N ILE A 433 -3.83 -26.05 16.04
CA ILE A 433 -2.36 -25.91 16.10
C ILE A 433 -1.82 -24.63 15.45
N ASN A 434 -2.64 -23.58 15.35
CA ASN A 434 -2.27 -22.32 14.70
C ASN A 434 -1.85 -22.45 13.23
N LEU A 435 -2.34 -23.47 12.54
CA LEU A 435 -2.11 -23.69 11.11
C LEU A 435 -3.47 -23.85 10.40
N SER A 436 -3.72 -22.97 9.44
CA SER A 436 -4.98 -22.94 8.68
C SER A 436 -4.71 -22.82 7.19
N ALA A 437 -5.64 -23.29 6.37
CA ALA A 437 -5.62 -23.14 4.93
C ALA A 437 -6.96 -22.59 4.41
N HIS A 438 -6.89 -21.44 3.75
CA HIS A 438 -8.03 -20.74 3.17
C HIS A 438 -8.18 -21.00 1.67
N SER A 439 -7.28 -21.77 1.06
CA SER A 439 -7.35 -22.15 -0.35
C SER A 439 -6.72 -23.53 -0.55
N LEU A 440 -6.95 -24.14 -1.71
CA LEU A 440 -6.29 -25.40 -2.09
C LEU A 440 -4.75 -25.30 -2.08
N GLU A 441 -4.22 -24.13 -2.44
CA GLU A 441 -2.78 -23.92 -2.46
C GLU A 441 -2.18 -23.76 -1.06
N GLU A 442 -2.87 -23.02 -0.18
CA GLU A 442 -2.49 -22.99 1.23
C GLU A 442 -2.61 -24.37 1.86
N PHE A 443 -3.65 -25.14 1.50
CA PHE A 443 -3.82 -26.51 2.01
C PHE A 443 -2.64 -27.39 1.57
N LYS A 444 -2.28 -27.33 0.29
CA LYS A 444 -1.09 -28.01 -0.24
C LYS A 444 0.17 -27.64 0.57
N ASN A 445 0.42 -26.36 0.79
CA ASN A 445 1.60 -25.91 1.51
C ASN A 445 1.56 -26.30 3.00
N ALA A 446 0.40 -26.19 3.64
CA ALA A 446 0.19 -26.54 5.04
C ALA A 446 0.46 -28.03 5.31
N LEU A 447 0.20 -28.93 4.35
CA LEU A 447 0.59 -30.35 4.47
C LEU A 447 2.10 -30.54 4.73
N LEU A 448 2.95 -29.64 4.23
CA LEU A 448 4.40 -29.72 4.46
C LEU A 448 4.80 -29.34 5.88
N PHE A 449 4.04 -28.46 6.53
CA PHE A 449 4.36 -27.90 7.85
C PHE A 449 3.56 -28.52 9.00
N ALA A 450 2.40 -29.12 8.72
CA ALA A 450 1.60 -29.82 9.72
C ALA A 450 2.42 -30.93 10.40
N SER A 451 2.21 -31.19 11.69
CA SER A 451 2.91 -32.28 12.37
C SER A 451 2.47 -33.65 11.84
N ASN A 452 3.30 -34.67 12.06
CA ASN A 452 2.94 -36.05 11.73
C ASN A 452 1.64 -36.50 12.43
N TYR A 453 1.44 -36.07 13.67
CA TYR A 453 0.22 -36.35 14.43
C TYR A 453 -1.01 -35.73 13.78
N SER A 454 -0.91 -34.47 13.33
CA SER A 454 -2.02 -33.77 12.67
C SER A 454 -2.38 -34.42 11.33
N ILE A 455 -1.38 -34.78 10.51
CA ILE A 455 -1.60 -35.51 9.24
C ILE A 455 -2.34 -36.83 9.50
N LEU A 456 -1.86 -37.64 10.44
CA LEU A 456 -2.51 -38.92 10.77
C LEU A 456 -3.93 -38.73 11.28
N PHE A 457 -4.15 -37.78 12.20
CA PHE A 457 -5.46 -37.49 12.77
C PHE A 457 -6.48 -37.09 11.70
N HIS A 458 -6.13 -36.13 10.84
CA HIS A 458 -7.05 -35.64 9.81
C HIS A 458 -7.30 -36.66 8.70
N THR A 459 -6.31 -37.47 8.32
CA THR A 459 -6.50 -38.59 7.38
C THR A 459 -7.43 -39.64 7.99
N ALA A 460 -7.18 -40.09 9.22
CA ALA A 460 -8.00 -41.11 9.88
C ALA A 460 -9.46 -40.69 10.04
N CYS A 461 -9.71 -39.41 10.34
CA CYS A 461 -11.06 -38.87 10.49
C CYS A 461 -11.72 -38.42 9.18
N LYS A 462 -11.04 -38.60 8.04
CA LYS A 462 -11.52 -38.21 6.71
C LYS A 462 -11.78 -36.71 6.57
N HIS A 463 -11.04 -35.89 7.32
CA HIS A 463 -11.27 -34.45 7.39
C HIS A 463 -10.87 -33.75 6.08
N PHE A 464 -9.77 -34.18 5.45
CA PHE A 464 -9.26 -33.57 4.22
C PHE A 464 -10.27 -33.69 3.08
N GLU A 465 -10.73 -34.89 2.74
CA GLU A 465 -11.69 -35.10 1.65
C GLU A 465 -13.06 -34.48 1.94
N LYS A 466 -13.50 -34.44 3.21
CA LYS A 466 -14.77 -33.80 3.59
C LYS A 466 -14.70 -32.29 3.33
N TRP A 467 -13.62 -31.64 3.73
CA TRP A 467 -13.43 -30.21 3.48
C TRP A 467 -13.35 -29.90 1.99
N ILE A 468 -12.53 -30.65 1.25
CA ILE A 468 -12.39 -30.49 -0.21
C ILE A 468 -13.74 -30.67 -0.92
N LYS A 469 -14.54 -31.67 -0.52
CA LYS A 469 -15.84 -31.95 -1.12
C LYS A 469 -16.90 -30.90 -0.78
N ASN A 470 -17.01 -30.54 0.50
CA ASN A 470 -18.14 -29.77 1.01
C ASN A 470 -17.90 -28.26 1.00
N VAL A 471 -16.65 -27.84 1.17
CA VAL A 471 -16.26 -26.43 1.18
C VAL A 471 -15.72 -26.03 -0.18
N ILE A 472 -14.60 -26.62 -0.63
CA ILE A 472 -14.00 -26.23 -1.91
C ILE A 472 -14.93 -26.60 -3.07
N GLY A 473 -15.55 -27.78 -3.01
CA GLY A 473 -16.47 -28.29 -4.03
C GLY A 473 -15.80 -29.20 -5.07
N ASP A 474 -14.53 -29.60 -4.86
CA ASP A 474 -13.80 -30.47 -5.79
C ASP A 474 -14.03 -31.96 -5.46
N ARG A 475 -15.12 -32.53 -5.98
CA ARG A 475 -15.46 -33.94 -5.75
C ARG A 475 -14.38 -34.89 -6.26
N GLU A 476 -13.75 -34.57 -7.39
CA GLU A 476 -12.72 -35.41 -7.99
C GLU A 476 -11.48 -35.48 -7.09
N LEU A 477 -11.02 -34.34 -6.57
CA LEU A 477 -9.91 -34.31 -5.63
C LEU A 477 -10.26 -35.01 -4.33
N ALA A 478 -11.46 -34.79 -3.78
CA ALA A 478 -11.91 -35.47 -2.57
C ALA A 478 -11.89 -37.00 -2.73
N ASP A 479 -12.39 -37.52 -3.85
CA ASP A 479 -12.40 -38.96 -4.13
C ASP A 479 -10.99 -39.53 -4.28
N LYS A 480 -10.05 -38.77 -4.89
CA LYS A 480 -8.63 -39.16 -4.96
C LYS A 480 -8.00 -39.19 -3.57
N LEU A 481 -8.15 -38.13 -2.77
CA LEU A 481 -7.59 -38.04 -1.43
C LEU A 481 -8.09 -39.16 -0.50
N SER A 482 -9.36 -39.57 -0.65
CA SER A 482 -9.95 -40.65 0.16
C SER A 482 -9.30 -42.04 -0.02
N LYS A 483 -8.48 -42.19 -1.07
CA LYS A 483 -7.79 -43.44 -1.44
C LYS A 483 -6.28 -43.37 -1.22
N ILE A 484 -5.76 -42.24 -0.74
CA ILE A 484 -4.34 -42.06 -0.52
C ILE A 484 -3.92 -42.75 0.77
N GLU A 485 -2.91 -43.60 0.64
CA GLU A 485 -2.26 -44.30 1.74
C GLU A 485 -0.74 -44.04 1.67
N GLY A 486 -0.03 -44.41 2.74
CA GLY A 486 1.42 -44.39 2.79
C GLY A 486 1.90 -45.35 3.88
N ASN A 487 3.02 -46.04 3.64
CA ASN A 487 3.59 -46.98 4.61
C ASN A 487 4.23 -46.25 5.80
N THR A 488 4.57 -44.97 5.61
CA THR A 488 5.03 -44.04 6.64
C THR A 488 4.22 -42.75 6.60
N VAL A 489 4.28 -41.94 7.66
CA VAL A 489 3.58 -40.64 7.69
C VAL A 489 4.18 -39.68 6.67
N GLU A 490 5.48 -39.75 6.46
CA GLU A 490 6.22 -38.97 5.48
C GLU A 490 5.78 -39.34 4.05
N GLU A 491 5.67 -40.63 3.74
CA GLU A 491 5.15 -41.10 2.45
C GLU A 491 3.71 -40.66 2.23
N LEU A 492 2.84 -40.82 3.24
CA LEU A 492 1.45 -40.36 3.21
C LEU A 492 1.38 -38.86 2.91
N ARG A 493 2.17 -38.05 3.62
CA ARG A 493 2.26 -36.59 3.43
C ARG A 493 2.67 -36.24 2.00
N GLN A 494 3.70 -36.90 1.47
CA GLN A 494 4.17 -36.64 0.11
C GLN A 494 3.11 -37.03 -0.94
N ASN A 495 2.42 -38.15 -0.74
CA ASN A 495 1.33 -38.57 -1.63
C ASN A 495 0.15 -37.58 -1.61
N LEU A 496 -0.25 -37.11 -0.42
CA LEU A 496 -1.26 -36.06 -0.27
C LEU A 496 -0.84 -34.77 -0.98
N TYR A 497 0.38 -34.28 -0.70
CA TYR A 497 0.94 -33.07 -1.32
C TYR A 497 0.95 -33.19 -2.85
N LYS A 498 1.47 -34.30 -3.38
CA LYS A 498 1.54 -34.55 -4.82
C LYS A 498 0.17 -34.57 -5.46
N CYS A 499 -0.82 -35.23 -4.86
CA CYS A 499 -2.18 -35.29 -5.38
C CYS A 499 -2.83 -33.90 -5.48
N VAL A 500 -2.71 -33.08 -4.42
CA VAL A 500 -3.25 -31.71 -4.43
C VAL A 500 -2.49 -30.84 -5.44
N ASN A 501 -1.16 -30.98 -5.54
CA ASN A 501 -0.35 -30.22 -6.49
C ASN A 501 -0.69 -30.55 -7.94
N GLU A 502 -0.82 -31.83 -8.29
CA GLU A 502 -1.23 -32.26 -9.64
C GLU A 502 -2.61 -31.70 -10.00
N ARG A 503 -3.56 -31.72 -9.05
CA ARG A 503 -4.88 -31.14 -9.27
C ARG A 503 -4.83 -29.63 -9.46
N LEU A 504 -4.04 -28.90 -8.66
CA LEU A 504 -3.85 -27.46 -8.84
C LEU A 504 -3.27 -27.14 -10.21
N THR A 505 -2.25 -27.88 -10.66
CA THR A 505 -1.68 -27.70 -12.01
C THR A 505 -2.74 -27.95 -13.09
N GLN A 506 -3.55 -29.01 -12.97
CA GLN A 506 -4.65 -29.27 -13.91
C GLN A 506 -5.64 -28.10 -13.97
N ILE A 507 -6.09 -27.60 -12.81
CA ILE A 507 -7.04 -26.48 -12.74
C ILE A 507 -6.43 -25.19 -13.32
N SER A 508 -5.16 -24.91 -13.03
CA SER A 508 -4.48 -23.71 -13.53
C SER A 508 -4.25 -23.73 -15.05
N THR A 509 -3.97 -24.91 -15.63
CA THR A 509 -3.68 -25.05 -17.07
C THR A 509 -4.92 -24.85 -17.95
N ILE A 510 -6.12 -25.04 -17.40
CA ILE A 510 -7.39 -24.76 -18.09
C ILE A 510 -7.57 -23.27 -18.45
N ASN A 511 -6.76 -22.37 -17.86
CA ASN A 511 -6.90 -20.92 -17.99
C ASN A 511 -5.86 -20.25 -18.91
N ILE A 512 -4.92 -21.03 -19.47
CA ILE A 512 -4.03 -20.62 -20.57
C ILE A 512 -4.71 -21.01 -21.87
#